data_AF-A0A5C7FTF3-F1
#
_entry.id   AF-A0A5C7FTF3-F1
#
_cell.length_a   1.000
_cell.length_b   1.000
_cell.length_c   1.000
_cell.angle_alpha   90.00
_cell.angle_beta   90.00
_cell.angle_gamma   90.00
#
_symmetry.space_group_name_H-M   'P 1'
#
loop_
_entity.id
_entity.type
_entity.pdbx_description
1 polymer ?
#
loop_
_entity_poly.entity_id
_entity_poly.type
_entity_poly.pdbx_seq_one_letter_code
_entity_poly.pdbx_strand_id
1 'polypeptide(L)'
;MRIWEKVIEGLKRYHFLTYRQLINLGVGTTNSNLSPILRGLIKDGYVHEWRRPTYESFFHLSHKGAKRFGGCGRKKYKKRPLEIDHRLRTVDVEILLSEHNLKFCSKYYDPGKKTNIPLIGKSFEPDLIGIIKTSKQEELYLVEVEQGVDLKKITQKIELHVLALKVGAIPNHLEFKRGYRVLLVVEHKNILERVLKKVQEDTKSNFRENFLISNDLQNWYNLVGKERKLYYT
;
A
#
# COMPACT_ATOMS: atom_id res chain seq x y z
N MET A 1 -4.67 3.22 25.97
CA MET A 1 -4.07 2.02 25.36
C MET A 1 -2.57 2.02 25.64
N ARG A 2 -2.07 0.98 26.31
CA ARG A 2 -0.63 0.78 26.58
C ARG A 2 0.10 0.58 25.25
N ILE A 3 1.39 0.92 25.17
CA ILE A 3 2.14 0.84 23.90
C ILE A 3 2.16 -0.60 23.34
N TRP A 4 2.31 -1.63 24.19
CA TRP A 4 2.29 -3.01 23.72
C TRP A 4 0.94 -3.42 23.11
N GLU A 5 -0.18 -2.89 23.62
CA GLU A 5 -1.51 -3.13 23.05
C GLU A 5 -1.60 -2.53 21.65
N LYS A 6 -1.06 -1.32 21.46
CA LYS A 6 -0.95 -0.68 20.14
C LYS A 6 -0.10 -1.50 19.16
N VAL A 7 1.03 -2.06 19.62
CA VAL A 7 1.87 -2.96 18.80
C VAL A 7 1.06 -4.16 18.33
N ILE A 8 0.37 -4.83 19.26
CA ILE A 8 -0.44 -6.01 18.95
C ILE A 8 -1.57 -5.67 17.98
N GLU A 9 -2.26 -4.54 18.18
CA GLU A 9 -3.33 -4.11 17.28
C GLU A 9 -2.82 -3.78 15.87
N GLY A 10 -1.67 -3.12 15.76
CA GLY A 10 -0.99 -2.91 14.48
C GLY A 10 -0.65 -4.24 13.79
N LEU A 11 -0.04 -5.18 14.52
CA LEU A 11 0.31 -6.49 13.96
C LEU A 11 -0.90 -7.35 13.59
N LYS A 12 -2.05 -7.18 14.27
CA LYS A 12 -3.30 -7.85 13.89
C LYS A 12 -3.82 -7.32 12.56
N ARG A 13 -3.82 -5.99 12.41
CA ARG A 13 -4.36 -5.29 11.23
C ARG A 13 -3.48 -5.46 9.99
N TYR A 14 -2.17 -5.24 10.14
CA TYR A 14 -1.23 -5.19 9.02
C TYR A 14 -0.48 -6.52 8.80
N HIS A 15 -0.64 -7.48 9.73
CA HIS A 15 0.01 -8.79 9.78
C HIS A 15 1.52 -8.77 10.04
N PHE A 16 2.24 -7.80 9.48
CA PHE A 16 3.64 -7.55 9.75
C PHE A 16 3.93 -6.04 9.69
N LEU A 17 4.85 -5.57 10.52
CA LEU A 17 5.23 -4.16 10.58
C LEU A 17 6.73 -4.03 10.87
N THR A 18 7.38 -3.01 10.30
CA THR A 18 8.73 -2.60 10.71
C THR A 18 8.69 -1.64 11.90
N TYR A 19 9.86 -1.25 12.44
CA TYR A 19 9.91 -0.19 13.45
C TYR A 19 9.39 1.13 12.90
N ARG A 20 9.83 1.52 11.70
CA ARG A 20 9.38 2.75 11.03
C ARG A 20 7.86 2.77 10.88
N GLN A 21 7.26 1.66 10.46
CA GLN A 21 5.80 1.57 10.28
C GLN A 21 5.05 1.67 11.61
N LEU A 22 5.56 1.06 12.69
CA LEU A 22 5.01 1.23 14.04
C LEU A 22 5.08 2.69 14.51
N ILE A 23 6.16 3.41 14.19
CA ILE A 23 6.31 4.83 14.50
C ILE A 23 5.30 5.66 13.71
N ASN A 24 5.16 5.42 12.41
CA ASN A 24 4.19 6.12 11.56
C ASN A 24 2.74 5.88 12.03
N LEU A 25 2.46 4.72 12.63
CA LEU A 25 1.17 4.42 13.26
C LEU A 25 0.97 5.09 14.64
N GLY A 26 1.93 5.86 15.14
CA GLY A 26 1.86 6.50 16.45
C GLY A 26 1.91 5.51 17.63
N VAL A 27 2.50 4.32 17.41
CA VAL A 27 2.67 3.30 18.46
C VAL A 27 3.77 3.72 19.45
N GLY A 28 4.85 4.31 18.93
CA GLY A 28 5.94 4.91 19.68
C GLY A 28 6.59 6.01 18.86
N THR A 29 7.53 6.75 19.46
CA THR A 29 8.20 7.88 18.80
C THR A 29 9.56 7.50 18.20
N THR A 30 10.23 6.49 18.75
CA THR A 30 11.57 6.08 18.34
C THR A 30 11.77 4.57 18.45
N ASN A 31 12.81 4.07 17.79
CA ASN A 31 13.22 2.67 17.90
C ASN A 31 13.62 2.29 19.34
N SER A 32 14.25 3.21 20.09
CA SER A 32 14.66 2.95 21.47
C SER A 32 13.46 2.81 22.41
N ASN A 33 12.36 3.52 22.16
CA ASN A 33 11.11 3.34 22.90
C ASN A 33 10.41 2.01 22.58
N LEU A 34 10.44 1.58 21.32
CA LEU A 34 9.76 0.34 20.88
C LEU A 34 10.55 -0.93 21.19
N SER A 35 11.88 -0.88 21.15
CA SER A 35 12.75 -2.05 21.26
C SER A 35 12.57 -2.85 22.56
N PRO A 36 12.52 -2.25 23.77
CA PRO A 36 12.27 -2.99 25.01
C PRO A 36 10.92 -3.72 25.00
N ILE A 37 9.89 -3.10 24.41
CA ILE A 37 8.53 -3.63 24.35
C ILE A 37 8.48 -4.84 23.41
N LEU A 38 9.04 -4.69 22.21
CA LEU A 38 9.13 -5.79 21.24
C LEU A 38 9.99 -6.93 21.77
N ARG A 39 11.13 -6.65 22.44
CA ARG A 39 11.95 -7.69 23.09
C ARG A 39 11.17 -8.45 24.16
N GLY A 40 10.34 -7.77 24.96
CA GLY A 40 9.44 -8.42 25.92
C GLY A 40 8.45 -9.36 25.21
N LEU A 41 7.75 -8.86 24.20
CA LEU A 41 6.79 -9.66 23.42
C LEU A 41 7.43 -10.85 22.69
N ILE A 42 8.68 -10.69 22.23
CA ILE A 42 9.47 -11.76 21.61
C ILE A 42 9.89 -12.80 22.66
N LYS A 43 10.40 -12.35 23.83
CA LYS A 43 10.78 -13.23 24.94
C LYS A 43 9.60 -14.06 25.43
N ASP A 44 8.41 -13.47 25.49
CA ASP A 44 7.17 -14.16 25.89
C ASP A 44 6.60 -15.06 24.77
N GLY A 45 7.22 -15.03 23.58
CA GLY A 45 6.85 -15.84 22.43
C GLY A 45 5.57 -15.39 21.73
N TYR A 46 5.12 -14.15 21.92
CA TYR A 46 3.92 -13.59 21.28
C TYR A 46 4.20 -12.96 19.91
N VAL A 47 5.41 -12.44 19.71
CA VAL A 47 5.85 -11.81 18.47
C VAL A 47 7.11 -12.51 17.97
N HIS A 48 7.25 -12.65 16.66
CA HIS A 48 8.52 -13.00 16.03
C HIS A 48 9.08 -11.78 15.30
N GLU A 49 10.39 -11.61 15.41
CA GLU A 49 11.16 -10.70 14.58
C GLU A 49 11.78 -11.51 13.43
N TRP A 50 11.74 -10.93 12.24
CA TRP A 50 12.48 -11.45 11.12
C TRP A 50 13.54 -10.44 10.67
N ARG A 51 14.80 -10.85 10.79
CA ARG A 51 15.97 -10.03 10.49
C ARG A 51 16.51 -10.37 9.11
N ARG A 52 16.87 -9.34 8.35
CA ARG A 52 17.58 -9.47 7.07
C ARG A 52 18.82 -8.56 7.09
N PRO A 53 19.96 -8.99 6.51
CA PRO A 53 21.17 -8.17 6.51
C PRO A 53 20.99 -6.84 5.77
N THR A 54 20.18 -6.83 4.71
CA THR A 54 20.03 -5.70 3.78
C THR A 54 18.76 -4.90 3.97
N TYR A 55 17.89 -5.29 4.92
CA TYR A 55 16.56 -4.70 5.08
C TYR A 55 16.22 -4.45 6.54
N GLU A 56 15.30 -3.51 6.76
CA GLU A 56 14.71 -3.28 8.08
C GLU A 56 14.06 -4.57 8.58
N SER A 57 14.26 -4.90 9.86
CA SER A 57 13.58 -6.02 10.48
C SER A 57 12.09 -5.75 10.58
N PHE A 58 11.27 -6.78 10.41
CA PHE A 58 9.83 -6.67 10.66
C PHE A 58 9.36 -7.70 11.66
N PHE A 59 8.24 -7.36 12.28
CA PHE A 59 7.62 -8.09 13.36
C PHE A 59 6.29 -8.66 12.88
N HIS A 60 5.92 -9.84 13.37
CA HIS A 60 4.58 -10.40 13.15
C HIS A 60 4.14 -11.22 14.38
N LEU A 61 2.84 -11.43 14.53
CA LEU A 61 2.33 -12.29 15.60
C LEU A 61 2.79 -13.74 15.40
N SER A 62 3.25 -14.37 16.47
CA SER A 62 3.46 -15.81 16.52
C SER A 62 2.13 -16.55 16.51
N HIS A 63 2.17 -17.89 16.37
CA HIS A 63 0.94 -18.69 16.56
C HIS A 63 0.36 -18.49 17.98
N LYS A 64 1.21 -18.45 19.00
CA LYS A 64 0.83 -18.19 20.40
C LYS A 64 0.23 -16.79 20.55
N GLY A 65 0.85 -15.76 19.97
CA GLY A 65 0.36 -14.39 19.98
C GLY A 65 -1.00 -14.24 19.31
N ALA A 66 -1.16 -14.80 18.12
CA ALA A 66 -2.43 -14.75 17.40
C ALA A 66 -3.56 -15.49 18.14
N LYS A 67 -3.27 -16.64 18.77
CA LYS A 67 -4.25 -17.35 19.61
C LYS A 67 -4.64 -16.52 20.84
N ARG A 68 -3.67 -15.81 21.45
CA ARG A 68 -3.88 -15.04 22.68
C ARG A 68 -4.64 -13.73 22.44
N PHE A 69 -4.31 -13.00 21.38
CA PHE A 69 -4.79 -11.63 21.16
C PHE A 69 -5.82 -11.50 20.03
N GLY A 70 -6.18 -12.63 19.41
CA GLY A 70 -6.94 -12.65 18.17
C GLY A 70 -6.07 -12.24 16.97
N GLY A 71 -6.51 -12.62 15.77
CA GLY A 71 -5.82 -12.32 14.51
C GLY A 71 -5.32 -13.57 13.78
N CYS A 72 -4.77 -13.36 12.60
CA CYS A 72 -4.27 -14.43 11.76
C CYS A 72 -2.84 -14.80 12.18
N GLY A 73 -2.68 -15.95 12.84
CA GLY A 73 -1.35 -16.54 13.03
C GLY A 73 -0.69 -16.80 11.67
N ARG A 74 0.65 -16.82 11.63
CA ARG A 74 1.52 -16.99 10.44
C ARG A 74 1.34 -18.31 9.68
N LYS A 75 0.13 -18.82 9.45
CA LYS A 75 -0.05 -20.16 8.89
C LYS A 75 0.62 -20.33 7.52
N LYS A 76 0.83 -19.28 6.69
CA LYS A 76 1.51 -19.43 5.37
C LYS A 76 2.24 -18.19 4.80
N TYR A 77 3.01 -17.41 5.57
CA TYR A 77 3.99 -16.47 4.93
C TYR A 77 5.26 -17.22 4.52
N LYS A 78 5.14 -18.25 3.68
CA LYS A 78 6.27 -19.00 3.06
C LYS A 78 6.65 -18.36 1.72
N LYS A 79 6.76 -17.04 1.66
CA LYS A 79 6.91 -16.31 0.39
C LYS A 79 8.31 -15.72 0.20
N ARG A 80 8.72 -15.58 -1.06
CA ARG A 80 10.07 -15.18 -1.47
C ARG A 80 10.42 -13.77 -0.99
N PRO A 81 11.72 -13.44 -0.82
CA PRO A 81 12.15 -12.13 -0.35
C PRO A 81 11.58 -10.91 -1.08
N LEU A 82 11.50 -10.94 -2.41
CA LEU A 82 10.95 -9.86 -3.23
C LEU A 82 9.48 -9.55 -2.92
N GLU A 83 8.70 -10.56 -2.55
CA GLU A 83 7.28 -10.36 -2.29
C GLU A 83 7.06 -9.64 -0.95
N ILE A 84 7.98 -9.76 0.01
CA ILE A 84 7.79 -9.08 1.29
C ILE A 84 8.07 -7.58 1.19
N ASP A 85 9.01 -7.16 0.35
CA ASP A 85 9.36 -5.74 0.20
C ASP A 85 8.20 -5.00 -0.49
N HIS A 86 7.62 -5.62 -1.53
CA HIS A 86 6.43 -5.13 -2.21
C HIS A 86 5.25 -4.98 -1.24
N ARG A 87 5.04 -5.97 -0.38
CA ARG A 87 3.99 -5.93 0.64
C ARG A 87 4.25 -4.87 1.71
N LEU A 88 5.48 -4.73 2.20
CA LEU A 88 5.88 -3.69 3.14
C LEU A 88 5.60 -2.30 2.55
N ARG A 89 5.95 -2.10 1.28
CA ARG A 89 5.66 -0.84 0.60
C ARG A 89 4.16 -0.60 0.41
N THR A 90 3.39 -1.65 0.14
CA THR A 90 1.91 -1.57 0.13
C THR A 90 1.36 -1.18 1.51
N VAL A 91 1.93 -1.71 2.60
CA VAL A 91 1.57 -1.32 3.98
C VAL A 91 1.89 0.16 4.24
N ASP A 92 3.02 0.68 3.76
CA ASP A 92 3.33 2.12 3.87
C ASP A 92 2.22 2.98 3.25
N VAL A 93 1.69 2.58 2.08
CA VAL A 93 0.57 3.29 1.43
C VAL A 93 -0.73 3.14 2.22
N GLU A 94 -1.04 1.97 2.78
CA GLU A 94 -2.21 1.82 3.66
C GLU A 94 -2.12 2.73 4.88
N ILE A 95 -0.95 2.80 5.52
CA ILE A 95 -0.72 3.68 6.67
C ILE A 95 -0.96 5.13 6.27
N LEU A 96 -0.37 5.60 5.16
CA LEU A 96 -0.60 6.93 4.62
C LEU A 96 -2.09 7.21 4.40
N LEU A 97 -2.82 6.31 3.73
CA LEU A 97 -4.27 6.49 3.51
C LEU A 97 -5.07 6.48 4.82
N SER A 98 -4.60 5.75 5.84
CA SER A 98 -5.27 5.67 7.15
C SER A 98 -5.26 6.98 7.94
N GLU A 99 -4.31 7.86 7.65
CA GLU A 99 -4.26 9.24 8.19
C GLU A 99 -5.45 10.09 7.70
N HIS A 100 -6.21 9.61 6.69
CA HIS A 100 -7.27 10.34 6.02
C HIS A 100 -8.65 9.67 6.13
N ASN A 101 -8.96 9.05 7.27
CA ASN A 101 -10.27 8.44 7.54
C ASN A 101 -10.62 7.34 6.50
N LEU A 102 -9.69 6.39 6.33
CA LEU A 102 -9.85 5.21 5.48
C LEU A 102 -11.07 4.38 5.90
N LYS A 103 -12.07 4.31 5.03
CA LYS A 103 -13.33 3.57 5.23
C LYS A 103 -13.27 2.13 4.76
N PHE A 104 -12.56 1.90 3.67
CA PHE A 104 -12.40 0.58 3.07
C PHE A 104 -10.94 0.38 2.67
N CYS A 105 -10.43 -0.82 2.88
CA CYS A 105 -9.13 -1.24 2.40
C CYS A 105 -9.15 -2.74 2.04
N SER A 106 -8.63 -3.06 0.87
CA SER A 106 -8.44 -4.43 0.41
C SER A 106 -7.09 -4.55 -0.29
N LYS A 107 -6.28 -5.51 0.13
CA LYS A 107 -4.95 -5.76 -0.45
C LYS A 107 -4.96 -7.09 -1.21
N TYR A 108 -4.17 -7.19 -2.28
CA TYR A 108 -4.10 -8.42 -3.10
C TYR A 108 -3.63 -9.66 -2.32
N TYR A 109 -2.94 -9.45 -1.20
CA TYR A 109 -2.43 -10.53 -0.35
C TYR A 109 -3.30 -10.81 0.88
N ASP A 110 -4.44 -10.15 1.03
CA ASP A 110 -5.41 -10.46 2.08
C ASP A 110 -6.12 -11.79 1.73
N PRO A 111 -6.21 -12.76 2.66
CA PRO A 111 -6.87 -14.03 2.39
C PRO A 111 -8.34 -13.86 1.99
N GLY A 112 -8.77 -14.55 0.94
CA GLY A 112 -10.19 -14.62 0.54
C GLY A 112 -10.73 -13.38 -0.16
N LYS A 113 -9.91 -12.33 -0.34
CA LYS A 113 -10.28 -11.16 -1.14
C LYS A 113 -9.65 -11.28 -2.51
N LYS A 114 -10.48 -11.30 -3.56
CA LYS A 114 -10.02 -11.15 -4.95
C LYS A 114 -10.39 -9.75 -5.39
N THR A 115 -9.40 -8.90 -5.61
CA THR A 115 -9.56 -7.55 -6.18
C THR A 115 -9.42 -7.56 -7.70
N ASN A 116 -9.76 -8.70 -8.33
CA ASN A 116 -9.65 -8.84 -9.78
C ASN A 116 -10.70 -7.96 -10.46
N ILE A 117 -10.23 -6.96 -11.18
CA ILE A 117 -11.04 -6.01 -11.93
C ILE A 117 -11.19 -6.53 -13.36
N PRO A 118 -12.42 -6.84 -13.80
CA PRO A 118 -12.66 -7.24 -15.18
C PRO A 118 -12.52 -6.05 -16.13
N LEU A 119 -11.88 -6.30 -17.28
CA LEU A 119 -11.78 -5.41 -18.43
C LEU A 119 -12.14 -6.18 -19.71
N ILE A 120 -12.38 -5.48 -20.81
CA ILE A 120 -12.73 -6.12 -22.09
C ILE A 120 -11.57 -7.04 -22.53
N GLY A 121 -11.79 -8.36 -22.43
CA GLY A 121 -10.82 -9.40 -22.78
C GLY A 121 -9.62 -9.55 -21.84
N LYS A 122 -9.61 -8.83 -20.70
CA LYS A 122 -8.48 -8.83 -19.74
C LYS A 122 -9.00 -8.68 -18.31
N SER A 123 -8.12 -8.85 -17.35
CA SER A 123 -8.34 -8.40 -15.98
C SER A 123 -7.04 -7.90 -15.39
N PHE A 124 -7.12 -7.07 -14.36
CA PHE A 124 -5.95 -6.71 -13.56
C PHE A 124 -6.33 -6.70 -12.08
N GLU A 125 -5.31 -6.81 -11.22
CA GLU A 125 -5.49 -6.83 -9.77
C GLU A 125 -4.58 -5.76 -9.18
N PRO A 126 -5.13 -4.64 -8.68
CA PRO A 126 -4.33 -3.62 -8.01
C PRO A 126 -3.79 -4.14 -6.69
N ASP A 127 -2.65 -3.61 -6.26
CA ASP A 127 -1.99 -4.04 -5.03
C ASP A 127 -2.80 -3.70 -3.78
N LEU A 128 -3.46 -2.53 -3.81
CA LEU A 128 -4.39 -2.08 -2.78
C LEU A 128 -5.54 -1.30 -3.40
N ILE A 129 -6.75 -1.51 -2.88
CA ILE A 129 -7.93 -0.68 -3.12
C ILE A 129 -8.31 0.00 -1.81
N GLY A 130 -8.42 1.33 -1.82
CA GLY A 130 -8.73 2.13 -0.64
C GLY A 130 -9.81 3.16 -0.91
N ILE A 131 -10.73 3.34 0.04
CA ILE A 131 -11.70 4.45 0.02
C ILE A 131 -11.44 5.32 1.24
N ILE A 132 -11.09 6.59 1.02
CA ILE A 132 -10.96 7.58 2.09
C ILE A 132 -12.17 8.50 2.10
N LYS A 133 -12.53 9.02 3.27
CA LYS A 133 -13.60 10.01 3.42
C LYS A 133 -13.03 11.36 3.81
N THR A 134 -13.08 12.31 2.88
CA THR A 134 -12.74 13.71 3.11
C THR A 134 -13.94 14.49 3.67
N SER A 135 -13.73 15.76 4.01
CA SER A 135 -14.79 16.72 4.36
C SER A 135 -15.83 16.88 3.24
N LYS A 136 -15.43 16.74 1.98
CA LYS A 136 -16.24 17.02 0.79
C LYS A 136 -16.85 15.76 0.18
N GLN A 137 -16.11 14.66 0.20
CA GLN A 137 -16.47 13.47 -0.57
C GLN A 137 -15.71 12.22 -0.13
N GLU A 138 -16.17 11.07 -0.63
CA GLU A 138 -15.37 9.86 -0.65
C GLU A 138 -14.51 9.85 -1.91
N GLU A 139 -13.26 9.41 -1.78
CA GLU A 139 -12.31 9.24 -2.88
C GLU A 139 -11.83 7.80 -2.92
N LEU A 140 -11.96 7.16 -4.09
CA LEU A 140 -11.50 5.81 -4.35
C LEU A 140 -10.10 5.85 -4.95
N TYR A 141 -9.20 5.07 -4.36
CA TYR A 141 -7.82 4.89 -4.79
C TYR A 141 -7.55 3.44 -5.16
N LEU A 142 -6.89 3.26 -6.30
CA LEU A 142 -6.24 2.02 -6.68
C LEU A 142 -4.73 2.24 -6.60
N VAL A 143 -4.03 1.35 -5.91
CA VAL A 143 -2.59 1.47 -5.68
C VAL A 143 -1.84 0.42 -6.48
N GLU A 144 -0.77 0.86 -7.11
CA GLU A 144 0.20 0.03 -7.82
C GLU A 144 1.59 0.32 -7.24
N VAL A 145 2.27 -0.69 -6.73
CA VAL A 145 3.65 -0.60 -6.24
C VAL A 145 4.57 -1.25 -7.26
N GLU A 146 5.61 -0.55 -7.67
CA GLU A 146 6.57 -1.03 -8.66
C GLU A 146 7.99 -0.89 -8.12
N GLN A 147 8.57 -2.04 -7.75
CA GLN A 147 9.93 -2.17 -7.22
C GLN A 147 10.97 -2.46 -8.30
N GLY A 148 10.52 -2.74 -9.53
CA GLY A 148 11.40 -3.10 -10.64
C GLY A 148 11.87 -1.90 -11.46
N VAL A 149 12.81 -2.17 -12.36
CA VAL A 149 13.30 -1.21 -13.36
C VAL A 149 12.62 -1.37 -14.74
N ASP A 150 11.60 -2.22 -14.83
CA ASP A 150 10.90 -2.53 -16.07
C ASP A 150 9.91 -1.41 -16.45
N LEU A 151 10.42 -0.44 -17.20
CA LEU A 151 9.64 0.68 -17.72
C LEU A 151 8.40 0.21 -18.51
N LYS A 152 8.53 -0.87 -19.30
CA LYS A 152 7.44 -1.37 -20.15
C LYS A 152 6.30 -1.92 -19.31
N LYS A 153 6.60 -2.65 -18.24
CA LYS A 153 5.59 -3.16 -17.31
C LYS A 153 4.83 -2.01 -16.65
N ILE A 154 5.53 -0.96 -16.21
CA ILE A 154 4.91 0.21 -15.57
C ILE A 154 3.99 0.96 -16.56
N THR A 155 4.45 1.21 -17.79
CA THR A 155 3.62 1.88 -18.80
C THR A 155 2.40 1.05 -19.18
N GLN A 156 2.52 -0.27 -19.27
CA GLN A 156 1.38 -1.17 -19.50
C GLN A 156 0.33 -1.09 -18.39
N LYS A 157 0.73 -0.97 -17.11
CA LYS A 157 -0.22 -0.74 -16.00
C LYS A 157 -0.95 0.60 -16.13
N ILE A 158 -0.23 1.67 -16.51
CA ILE A 158 -0.85 2.98 -16.77
C ILE A 158 -1.88 2.87 -17.89
N GLU A 159 -1.55 2.21 -19.00
CA GLU A 159 -2.47 1.97 -20.12
C GLU A 159 -3.72 1.18 -19.70
N LEU A 160 -3.56 0.14 -18.88
CA LEU A 160 -4.67 -0.64 -18.32
C LEU A 160 -5.60 0.22 -17.47
N HIS A 161 -5.08 1.07 -16.60
CA HIS A 161 -5.90 1.99 -15.82
C HIS A 161 -6.56 3.07 -16.67
N VAL A 162 -5.90 3.59 -17.71
CA VAL A 162 -6.52 4.51 -18.67
C VAL A 162 -7.70 3.83 -19.37
N LEU A 163 -7.55 2.57 -19.79
CA LEU A 163 -8.64 1.80 -20.37
C LEU A 163 -9.78 1.60 -19.35
N ALA A 164 -9.45 1.22 -18.12
CA ALA A 164 -10.42 1.02 -17.04
C ALA A 164 -11.22 2.29 -16.71
N LEU A 165 -10.56 3.45 -16.70
CA LEU A 165 -11.19 4.77 -16.54
C LEU A 165 -12.13 5.09 -17.70
N LYS A 166 -11.71 4.83 -18.95
CA LYS A 166 -12.52 5.08 -20.15
C LYS A 166 -13.84 4.29 -20.15
N VAL A 167 -13.80 3.03 -19.72
CA VAL A 167 -14.97 2.14 -19.74
C VAL A 167 -15.74 2.12 -18.41
N GLY A 168 -15.30 2.89 -17.41
CA GLY A 168 -15.94 2.93 -16.09
C GLY A 168 -15.88 1.60 -15.32
N ALA A 169 -14.88 0.73 -15.60
CA ALA A 169 -14.83 -0.62 -15.05
C ALA A 169 -14.84 -0.67 -13.52
N ILE A 170 -14.07 0.21 -12.88
CA ILE A 170 -13.92 0.26 -11.43
C ILE A 170 -15.20 0.75 -10.72
N PRO A 171 -15.77 1.93 -11.07
CA PRO A 171 -17.06 2.38 -10.56
C PRO A 171 -18.14 1.31 -10.62
N ASN A 172 -18.25 0.61 -11.74
CA ASN A 172 -19.28 -0.41 -11.95
C ASN A 172 -19.03 -1.67 -11.12
N HIS A 173 -17.77 -2.10 -11.00
CA HIS A 173 -17.40 -3.30 -10.25
C HIS A 173 -17.53 -3.12 -8.73
N LEU A 174 -17.25 -1.92 -8.22
CA LEU A 174 -17.26 -1.62 -6.78
C LEU A 174 -18.50 -0.82 -6.34
N GLU A 175 -19.48 -0.64 -7.22
CA GLU A 175 -20.68 0.19 -7.00
C GLU A 175 -20.34 1.62 -6.52
N PHE A 176 -19.20 2.16 -6.95
CA PHE A 176 -18.69 3.48 -6.54
C PHE A 176 -19.09 4.55 -7.56
N LYS A 177 -19.86 5.55 -7.15
CA LYS A 177 -20.54 6.50 -8.08
C LYS A 177 -19.63 7.51 -8.80
N ARG A 178 -18.34 7.57 -8.49
CA ARG A 178 -17.40 8.58 -9.00
C ARG A 178 -16.19 7.92 -9.65
N GLY A 179 -15.40 8.71 -10.39
CA GLY A 179 -14.09 8.25 -10.86
C GLY A 179 -13.15 7.92 -9.70
N TYR A 180 -12.05 7.24 -10.02
CA TYR A 180 -11.02 6.86 -9.05
C TYR A 180 -9.68 7.52 -9.38
N ARG A 181 -8.78 7.53 -8.40
CA ARG A 181 -7.37 7.89 -8.57
C ARG A 181 -6.47 6.65 -8.53
N VAL A 182 -5.38 6.69 -9.28
CA VAL A 182 -4.33 5.67 -9.26
C VAL A 182 -3.14 6.24 -8.48
N LEU A 183 -2.73 5.56 -7.41
CA LEU A 183 -1.47 5.82 -6.73
C LEU A 183 -0.42 4.86 -7.28
N LEU A 184 0.49 5.37 -8.10
CA LEU A 184 1.59 4.58 -8.65
C LEU A 184 2.88 4.88 -7.87
N VAL A 185 3.34 3.92 -7.09
CA VAL A 185 4.54 4.04 -6.26
C VAL A 185 5.69 3.36 -6.98
N VAL A 186 6.65 4.14 -7.49
CA VAL A 186 7.81 3.62 -8.21
C VAL A 186 9.05 3.75 -7.33
N GLU A 187 9.66 2.63 -6.93
CA GLU A 187 10.76 2.62 -5.95
C GLU A 187 11.97 3.46 -6.40
N HIS A 188 12.33 3.36 -7.69
CA HIS A 188 13.52 4.00 -8.21
C HIS A 188 13.20 5.34 -8.89
N LYS A 189 13.79 6.44 -8.38
CA LYS A 189 13.57 7.81 -8.90
C LYS A 189 13.88 7.97 -10.38
N ASN A 190 14.99 7.40 -10.86
CA ASN A 190 15.37 7.43 -12.27
C ASN A 190 14.34 6.71 -13.17
N ILE A 191 13.67 5.67 -12.68
CA ILE A 191 12.60 4.98 -13.41
C ILE A 191 11.34 5.84 -13.42
N LEU A 192 10.98 6.47 -12.30
CA LEU A 192 9.87 7.43 -12.23
C LEU A 192 10.04 8.56 -13.26
N GLU A 193 11.22 9.16 -13.33
CA GLU A 193 11.52 10.23 -14.31
C GLU A 193 11.36 9.74 -15.76
N ARG A 194 11.83 8.52 -16.06
CA ARG A 194 11.66 7.89 -17.38
C ARG A 194 10.19 7.58 -17.69
N VAL A 195 9.41 7.12 -16.71
CA VAL A 195 7.96 6.91 -16.85
C VAL A 195 7.27 8.23 -17.19
N LEU A 196 7.54 9.30 -16.43
CA LEU A 196 6.94 10.61 -16.68
C LEU A 196 7.27 11.12 -18.08
N LYS A 197 8.55 11.05 -18.50
CA LYS A 197 8.96 11.45 -19.85
C LYS A 197 8.23 10.65 -20.93
N LYS A 198 8.19 9.32 -20.81
CA LYS A 198 7.56 8.44 -21.81
C LYS A 198 6.06 8.69 -21.92
N VAL A 199 5.38 8.85 -20.79
CA VAL A 199 3.94 9.12 -20.73
C VAL A 199 3.63 10.51 -21.28
N GLN A 200 4.46 11.53 -21.04
CA GLN A 200 4.26 12.85 -21.63
C GLN A 200 4.31 12.86 -23.16
N GLU A 201 5.21 12.05 -23.74
CA GLU A 201 5.33 11.86 -25.19
C GLU A 201 4.11 11.13 -25.79
N ASP A 202 3.63 10.07 -25.13
CA ASP A 202 2.61 9.18 -25.68
C ASP A 202 1.17 9.63 -25.42
N THR A 203 0.89 10.31 -24.29
CA THR A 203 -0.49 10.47 -23.83
C THR A 203 -1.08 11.86 -24.03
N LYS A 204 -1.95 12.03 -25.03
CA LYS A 204 -2.98 13.11 -25.08
C LYS A 204 -4.20 12.84 -24.16
N SER A 205 -4.06 11.93 -23.20
CA SER A 205 -5.16 11.43 -22.40
C SER A 205 -5.70 12.49 -21.43
N ASN A 206 -7.03 12.64 -21.38
CA ASN A 206 -7.73 13.50 -20.42
C ASN A 206 -7.65 12.97 -18.97
N PHE A 207 -7.07 11.78 -18.75
CA PHE A 207 -6.98 11.13 -17.44
C PHE A 207 -5.68 11.44 -16.67
N ARG A 208 -4.88 12.42 -17.12
CA ARG A 208 -3.60 12.77 -16.48
C ARG A 208 -3.73 13.11 -14.99
N GLU A 209 -4.85 13.74 -14.60
CA GLU A 209 -5.15 14.12 -13.21
C GLU A 209 -5.67 12.94 -12.35
N ASN A 210 -5.99 11.80 -12.96
CA ASN A 210 -6.39 10.60 -12.22
C ASN A 210 -5.19 9.85 -11.64
N PHE A 211 -3.96 10.12 -12.08
CA PHE A 211 -2.78 9.45 -11.55
C PHE A 211 -2.01 10.37 -10.63
N LEU A 212 -1.53 9.80 -9.53
CA LEU A 212 -0.56 10.38 -8.62
C LEU A 212 0.60 9.39 -8.53
N ILE A 213 1.79 9.84 -8.93
CA ILE A 213 3.01 9.04 -8.99
C ILE A 213 3.96 9.57 -7.93
N SER A 214 4.59 8.67 -7.17
CA SER A 214 5.58 9.02 -6.15
C SER A 214 6.64 7.94 -6.02
N ASN A 215 7.86 8.32 -5.64
CA ASN A 215 8.89 7.37 -5.21
C ASN A 215 9.08 7.32 -3.69
N ASP A 216 8.66 8.36 -2.96
CA ASP A 216 8.91 8.55 -1.53
C ASP A 216 7.65 8.58 -0.66
N LEU A 217 6.45 8.59 -1.28
CA LEU A 217 5.13 8.78 -0.66
C LEU A 217 4.87 10.17 -0.06
N GLN A 218 5.82 11.10 -0.20
CA GLN A 218 5.71 12.47 0.29
C GLN A 218 5.35 13.41 -0.86
N ASN A 219 6.06 13.28 -1.98
CA ASN A 219 5.89 14.11 -3.16
C ASN A 219 5.11 13.34 -4.22
N TRP A 220 3.95 13.87 -4.60
CA TRP A 220 3.06 13.26 -5.58
C TRP A 220 3.01 14.11 -6.84
N TYR A 221 3.17 13.48 -8.00
CA TYR A 221 3.13 14.14 -9.31
C TYR A 221 2.05 13.51 -10.17
N ASN A 222 1.34 14.31 -10.96
CA ASN A 222 0.47 13.76 -11.98
C ASN A 222 1.26 13.28 -13.21
N LEU A 223 0.58 12.74 -14.23
CA LEU A 223 1.26 12.24 -15.44
C LEU A 223 1.98 13.33 -16.26
N VAL A 224 1.74 14.62 -16.00
CA VAL A 224 2.49 15.73 -16.63
C VAL A 224 3.63 16.25 -15.75
N GLY A 225 3.96 15.55 -14.66
CA GLY A 225 5.04 15.93 -13.76
C GLY A 225 4.73 17.15 -12.88
N LYS A 226 3.48 17.61 -12.83
CA LYS A 226 3.08 18.70 -11.95
C LYS A 226 2.76 18.13 -10.57
N GLU A 227 3.35 18.71 -9.54
CA GLU A 227 3.11 18.32 -8.16
C GLU A 227 1.63 18.46 -7.79
N ARG A 228 1.13 17.52 -6.99
CA ARG A 228 -0.24 17.40 -6.52
C ARG A 228 -0.25 17.00 -5.06
N LYS A 229 -1.33 17.36 -4.37
CA LYS A 229 -1.62 16.77 -3.06
C LYS A 229 -2.33 15.45 -3.28
N LEU A 230 -2.13 14.52 -2.35
CA LEU A 230 -2.83 13.23 -2.34
C LEU A 230 -4.36 13.42 -2.37
N TYR A 231 -4.84 14.43 -1.63
CA TYR A 231 -6.23 14.90 -1.56
C TYR A 231 -6.26 16.39 -1.22
N TYR A 232 -7.42 17.03 -1.42
CA TYR A 232 -7.65 18.43 -1.09
C TYR A 232 -8.73 18.50 -0.01
N THR A 233 -8.43 19.18 1.11
CA THR A 233 -9.35 19.40 2.23
C THR A 233 -10.45 20.41 1.89
#